data_AF-A0A4V5P6T0-F1
#
_entry.id   AF-A0A4V5P6T0-F1
#
_cell.length_a   1.000
_cell.length_b   1.000
_cell.length_c   1.000
_cell.angle_alpha   90.00
_cell.angle_beta   90.00
_cell.angle_gamma   90.00
#
_symmetry.space_group_name_H-M   'P 1'
#
loop_
_entity.id
_entity.type
_entity.pdbx_description
1 polymer ?
#
loop_
_entity_poly.entity_id
_entity_poly.type
_entity_poly.pdbx_seq_one_letter_code
_entity_poly.pdbx_strand_id
1 'polypeptide(L)' 'MRGHQLLSADVDIKELAVETKNFSGAELEGLVRAAQSTAMNRHIKASTKVEVDMEKAESLQVTRGDFLASLENDIK' A
#
# COMPACT_ATOMS: atom_id res chain seq x y z
N MET A 1 -2.66 -0.56 -12.37
CA MET A 1 -2.88 -0.93 -10.95
C MET A 1 -3.85 -2.12 -10.77
N ARG A 2 -4.97 -2.24 -11.51
CA ARG A 2 -5.79 -3.48 -11.50
C ARG A 2 -5.31 -4.60 -12.45
N GLY A 3 -4.48 -4.29 -13.45
CA GLY A 3 -3.99 -5.26 -14.43
C GLY A 3 -2.82 -6.15 -13.98
N HIS A 4 -2.19 -5.87 -12.83
CA HIS A 4 -1.02 -6.59 -12.31
C HIS A 4 -1.26 -7.25 -10.93
N GLN A 5 -2.52 -7.38 -10.48
CA GLN A 5 -2.86 -7.99 -9.19
C GLN A 5 -2.21 -7.33 -7.94
N LEU A 6 -1.65 -6.12 -8.05
CA LEU A 6 -0.93 -5.42 -6.96
C LEU A 6 -1.84 -4.88 -5.85
N LEU A 7 -3.16 -4.92 -6.04
CA LEU A 7 -4.15 -4.48 -5.06
C LEU A 7 -4.85 -5.73 -4.53
N SER A 8 -4.87 -5.89 -3.21
CA SER A 8 -5.54 -7.01 -2.59
C SER A 8 -7.07 -6.84 -2.63
N ALA A 9 -7.79 -7.96 -2.56
CA ALA A 9 -9.25 -7.98 -2.71
C ALA A 9 -10.00 -7.34 -1.53
N ASP A 10 -9.32 -7.14 -0.40
CA ASP A 10 -9.84 -6.44 0.79
C ASP A 10 -9.82 -4.92 0.67
N VAL A 11 -9.23 -4.36 -0.40
CA VAL A 11 -9.17 -2.91 -0.61
C VAL A 11 -10.49 -2.40 -1.20
N ASP A 12 -11.26 -1.66 -0.40
CA ASP A 12 -12.45 -0.94 -0.85
C ASP A 12 -12.13 0.53 -1.19
N ILE A 13 -12.16 0.84 -2.49
CA ILE A 13 -11.95 2.20 -3.00
C ILE A 13 -13.01 3.17 -2.45
N LYS A 14 -14.25 2.71 -2.24
CA LYS A 14 -15.33 3.57 -1.75
C LYS A 14 -15.10 3.96 -0.30
N GLU A 15 -14.59 3.05 0.51
CA GLU A 15 -14.20 3.34 1.89
C GLU A 15 -13.06 4.35 1.92
N LEU A 16 -11.99 4.11 1.15
CA LEU A 16 -10.87 5.05 1.05
C LEU A 16 -11.33 6.45 0.62
N ALA A 17 -12.26 6.55 -0.33
CA ALA A 17 -12.80 7.83 -0.77
C ALA A 17 -13.58 8.58 0.34
N VAL A 18 -14.18 7.87 1.30
CA VAL A 18 -14.85 8.47 2.45
C VAL A 18 -13.83 8.99 3.47
N GLU A 19 -12.74 8.25 3.68
CA GLU A 19 -11.68 8.62 4.62
C GLU A 19 -10.79 9.75 4.08
N THR A 20 -10.56 9.81 2.76
CA THR A 20 -9.77 10.85 2.09
C THR A 20 -10.62 12.04 1.63
N LYS A 21 -11.66 12.41 2.39
CA LYS A 21 -12.48 13.58 2.07
C LYS A 21 -11.62 14.84 2.12
N ASN A 22 -11.62 15.61 1.03
CA ASN A 22 -10.82 16.82 0.79
C ASN A 22 -9.38 16.59 0.32
N PHE A 23 -8.98 15.36 0.02
CA PHE A 23 -7.67 15.13 -0.59
C PHE A 23 -7.68 15.64 -2.04
N SER A 24 -6.65 16.38 -2.40
CA SER A 24 -6.32 16.72 -3.78
C SER A 24 -5.76 15.50 -4.52
N GLY A 25 -5.69 15.60 -5.85
CA GLY A 25 -5.12 14.52 -6.68
C GLY A 25 -3.68 14.15 -6.30
N ALA A 26 -2.88 15.13 -5.87
CA ALA A 26 -1.51 14.90 -5.42
C ALA A 26 -1.44 14.16 -4.07
N GLU A 27 -2.36 14.45 -3.15
CA GLU A 27 -2.44 13.77 -1.85
C GLU A 27 -2.92 12.33 -1.99
N LEU A 28 -3.86 12.08 -2.90
CA LEU A 28 -4.27 10.71 -3.25
C LEU A 28 -3.13 9.91 -3.87
N GLU A 29 -2.33 10.53 -4.76
CA GLU A 29 -1.14 9.89 -5.31
C GLU A 29 -0.10 9.60 -4.22
N GLY A 30 0.13 10.56 -3.33
CA GLY A 30 0.99 10.41 -2.16
C GLY A 30 0.57 9.25 -1.26
N LEU A 31 -0.73 9.12 -0.99
CA LEU A 31 -1.29 8.03 -0.19
C LEU A 31 -1.06 6.67 -0.85
N VAL A 32 -1.31 6.55 -2.16
CA VAL A 32 -1.06 5.30 -2.89
C VAL A 32 0.43 4.92 -2.85
N ARG A 33 1.31 5.91 -3.00
CA ARG A 33 2.76 5.70 -2.94
C ARG A 33 3.24 5.29 -1.54
N ALA A 34 2.69 5.93 -0.51
CA ALA A 34 2.96 5.58 0.88
C ALA A 34 2.48 4.16 1.19
N ALA A 35 1.25 3.80 0.81
CA ALA A 35 0.69 2.46 1.01
C ALA A 35 1.53 1.38 0.28
N GLN A 36 2.00 1.66 -0.94
CA GLN A 36 2.95 0.78 -1.63
C GLN A 36 4.27 0.62 -0.88
N SER A 37 4.82 1.71 -0.35
CA SER A 37 6.06 1.67 0.44
C SER A 37 5.86 0.87 1.73
N THR A 38 4.74 1.06 2.43
CA THR A 38 4.34 0.30 3.63
C THR A 38 4.23 -1.19 3.32
N ALA A 39 3.56 -1.56 2.23
CA ALA A 39 3.44 -2.95 1.79
C ALA A 39 4.81 -3.56 1.46
N MET A 40 5.69 -2.84 0.76
CA MET A 40 7.07 -3.28 0.50
C MET A 40 7.86 -3.44 1.80
N ASN A 41 7.79 -2.47 2.71
CA ASN A 41 8.52 -2.51 3.98
C ASN A 41 8.05 -3.66 4.89
N ARG A 42 6.76 -4.01 4.82
CA ARG A 42 6.17 -5.20 5.48
C ARG A 42 6.77 -6.50 4.97
N HIS A 43 7.04 -6.61 3.67
CA HIS A 43 7.66 -7.80 3.08
C HIS A 43 9.20 -7.81 3.18
N ILE A 44 9.83 -6.64 3.34
CA ILE A 44 11.30 -6.51 3.47
C ILE A 44 11.78 -6.69 4.93
N LYS A 45 10.92 -6.49 5.95
CA LYS A 45 11.32 -6.65 7.35
C LYS A 45 11.25 -8.11 7.84
N ALA A 46 12.35 -8.53 8.47
CA ALA A 46 12.57 -9.73 9.31
C ALA A 46 13.24 -10.97 8.69
N SER A 47 14.17 -10.80 7.76
CA SER A 47 15.28 -11.76 7.69
C SER A 47 16.60 -11.01 7.58
N THR A 48 17.53 -11.29 8.49
CA THR A 48 18.93 -10.81 8.58
C THR A 48 19.78 -11.21 7.35
N LYS A 49 19.15 -11.66 6.28
CA LYS A 49 19.74 -12.08 5.02
C LYS A 49 18.88 -11.50 3.91
N VAL A 50 19.46 -10.59 3.13
CA VAL A 50 18.83 -10.01 1.93
C VAL A 50 18.83 -11.10 0.85
N GLU A 51 17.99 -12.12 1.02
CA GLU A 51 17.55 -12.99 -0.05
C GLU A 51 16.21 -12.39 -0.48
N VAL A 52 16.28 -11.47 -1.44
CA VAL A 52 15.07 -10.92 -2.08
C VAL A 52 14.43 -12.10 -2.80
N ASP A 53 13.45 -12.69 -2.16
CA ASP A 53 12.63 -13.77 -2.67
C ASP A 53 11.78 -13.15 -3.78
N MET A 54 12.33 -13.09 -5.00
CA MET A 54 11.73 -12.40 -6.16
C MET A 54 10.29 -12.89 -6.41
N GLU A 55 9.99 -14.15 -6.07
CA GLU A 55 8.66 -14.75 -6.16
C GLU A 55 7.65 -14.16 -5.16
N LYS A 56 8.11 -13.80 -3.94
CA LYS A 56 7.27 -13.08 -2.95
C LYS A 56 7.12 -11.60 -3.27
N ALA A 57 8.09 -11.02 -3.98
CA ALA A 57 8.00 -9.65 -4.46
C ALA A 57 7.00 -9.52 -5.63
N GLU A 58 6.94 -10.52 -6.52
CA GLU A 58 5.95 -10.58 -7.61
C GLU A 58 4.51 -10.77 -7.10
N SER A 59 4.32 -11.44 -5.96
CA SER A 59 3.02 -11.61 -5.31
C SER A 59 2.70 -10.51 -4.28
N LEU A 60 3.47 -9.42 -4.26
CA LEU A 60 3.24 -8.34 -3.31
C LEU A 60 1.96 -7.58 -3.65
N GLN A 61 1.00 -7.62 -2.72
CA GLN A 61 -0.27 -6.92 -2.83
C GLN A 61 -0.38 -5.87 -1.73
N VAL A 62 -0.81 -4.67 -2.11
CA VAL A 62 -1.20 -3.61 -1.18
C VAL A 62 -2.55 -3.98 -0.58
N THR A 63 -2.60 -4.08 0.74
CA THR A 63 -3.80 -4.43 1.50
C THR A 63 -4.49 -3.19 2.03
N ARG A 64 -5.73 -3.34 2.51
CA ARG A 64 -6.48 -2.26 3.17
C ARG A 64 -5.72 -1.72 4.39
N GLY A 65 -5.04 -2.59 5.12
CA GLY A 65 -4.21 -2.22 6.27
C GLY A 65 -3.07 -1.28 5.89
N ASP A 66 -2.43 -1.51 4.74
CA ASP A 66 -1.33 -0.65 4.26
C ASP A 66 -1.83 0.77 3.93
N PHE A 67 -3.04 0.89 3.36
CA PHE A 67 -3.67 2.20 3.11
C PHE A 67 -4.01 2.93 4.40
N LEU A 68 -4.65 2.25 5.37
CA LEU A 68 -5.01 2.86 6.65
C LEU A 68 -3.79 3.26 7.47
N ALA A 69 -2.76 2.41 7.49
CA ALA A 69 -1.50 2.71 8.16
C ALA A 69 -0.84 3.98 7.58
N SER A 70 -0.79 4.10 6.25
CA SER A 70 -0.25 5.29 5.60
C SER A 70 -1.12 6.53 5.76
N LEU A 71 -2.44 6.38 5.82
CA LEU A 71 -3.36 7.48 6.11
C LEU A 71 -3.18 8.02 7.53
N GLU A 72 -2.83 7.15 8.48
CA GLU A 72 -2.57 7.53 9.88
C GLU A 72 -1.15 8.09 10.10
N ASN A 73 -0.13 7.51 9.44
CA ASN A 73 1.29 7.75 9.77
C ASN A 73 2.05 8.64 8.75
N ASP A 74 1.65 8.66 7.48
CA ASP A 74 2.43 9.30 6.39
C ASP A 74 1.75 10.55 5.80
N ILE A 75 0.42 10.66 5.84
CA ILE A 75 -0.36 11.69 5.12
C ILE A 75 -0.97 12.76 6.07
N LYS A 76 -0.44 12.93 7.29
CA LYS A 76 -0.95 13.89 8.28
C LYS A 76 -0.15 15.19 8.36
#